data_AF-A0A5R1NVT7-F1
#
_entry.id   AF-A0A5R1NVT7-F1
#
_cell.length_a   1.000
_cell.length_b   1.000
_cell.length_c   1.000
_cell.angle_alpha   90.00
_cell.angle_beta   90.00
_cell.angle_gamma   90.00
#
_symmetry.space_group_name_H-M   'P 1'
#
loop_
_entity.id
_entity.type
_entity.pdbx_description
1 polymer ?
#
loop_
_entity_poly.entity_id
_entity_poly.type
_entity_poly.pdbx_seq_one_letter_code
_entity_poly.pdbx_strand_id
1 'polypeptide(L)'
;MPSPGDGTAHNDALGSQFDEQLNLALQYMRTAADEFTYFDMAAAEEAGASAATREIGSLINQLAVSQRGAGEKQMTTMLSVPIWGNWCGPGHGGGNAVDVLDSICQTHDYCYAARGYFACSCDRQIVLDIRNNIYRMTSGERVMAAAVSTYFTYCLCNPFA
;
A
#
# COMPACT_ATOMS: atom_id res chain seq x y z
N MET A 1 -15.54 -5.49 -32.08
CA MET A 1 -15.84 -5.84 -30.68
C MET A 1 -14.70 -6.71 -30.18
N PRO A 2 -14.10 -6.44 -29.01
CA PRO A 2 -13.06 -7.31 -28.47
C PRO A 2 -13.65 -8.69 -28.18
N SER A 3 -12.85 -9.74 -28.36
CA SER A 3 -13.27 -11.12 -28.14
C SER A 3 -13.48 -11.37 -26.62
N PRO A 4 -14.50 -12.15 -26.20
CA PRO A 4 -14.76 -12.43 -24.78
C PRO A 4 -13.58 -13.03 -23.98
N GLY A 5 -12.56 -13.56 -24.66
CA GLY A 5 -11.36 -14.13 -24.02
C GLY A 5 -10.17 -13.17 -23.87
N ASP A 6 -10.21 -12.00 -24.50
CA ASP A 6 -9.09 -11.03 -24.49
C ASP A 6 -9.00 -10.26 -23.16
N GLY A 7 -10.16 -9.98 -22.55
CA GLY A 7 -10.25 -9.29 -21.26
C GLY A 7 -9.70 -10.11 -20.10
N THR A 8 -9.94 -11.42 -20.05
CA THR A 8 -9.46 -12.29 -18.97
C THR A 8 -7.93 -12.40 -19.00
N ALA A 9 -7.34 -12.63 -20.17
CA ALA A 9 -5.89 -12.75 -20.31
C ALA A 9 -5.15 -11.44 -19.96
N HIS A 10 -5.71 -10.30 -20.36
CA HIS A 10 -5.17 -8.98 -19.97
C HIS A 10 -5.25 -8.75 -18.46
N ASN A 11 -6.38 -9.10 -17.83
CA ASN A 11 -6.55 -8.94 -16.39
C ASN A 11 -5.61 -9.86 -15.60
N ASP A 12 -5.42 -11.10 -16.05
CA ASP A 12 -4.47 -12.05 -15.45
C ASP A 12 -3.03 -11.56 -15.57
N ALA A 13 -2.67 -10.94 -16.70
CA ALA A 13 -1.36 -10.32 -16.90
C ALA A 13 -1.11 -9.15 -15.94
N LEU A 14 -2.13 -8.29 -15.73
CA LEU A 14 -2.04 -7.19 -14.75
C LEU A 14 -1.89 -7.72 -13.32
N GLY A 15 -2.63 -8.77 -12.96
CA GLY A 15 -2.49 -9.43 -11.67
C GLY A 15 -1.09 -10.01 -11.46
N SER A 16 -0.55 -10.69 -12.47
CA SER A 16 0.80 -11.26 -12.42
C SER A 16 1.88 -10.18 -12.30
N GLN A 17 1.75 -9.08 -13.04
CA GLN A 17 2.66 -7.94 -12.95
C GLN A 17 2.64 -7.30 -11.57
N PHE A 18 1.45 -7.14 -10.97
CA PHE A 18 1.33 -6.62 -9.62
C PHE A 18 1.98 -7.54 -8.58
N ASP A 19 1.78 -8.86 -8.70
CA ASP A 19 2.42 -9.84 -7.82
C ASP A 19 3.95 -9.79 -7.92
N GLU A 20 4.47 -9.66 -9.14
CA GLU A 20 5.90 -9.49 -9.37
C GLU A 20 6.42 -8.21 -8.71
N GLN A 21 5.74 -7.07 -8.90
CA GLN A 21 6.10 -5.80 -8.27
C GLN A 21 6.10 -5.88 -6.74
N LEU A 22 5.07 -6.50 -6.16
CA LEU A 22 4.97 -6.74 -4.71
C LEU A 22 6.13 -7.59 -4.21
N ASN A 23 6.40 -8.73 -4.86
CA ASN A 23 7.49 -9.64 -4.47
C ASN A 23 8.87 -9.00 -4.62
N LEU A 24 9.10 -8.20 -5.67
CA LEU A 24 10.33 -7.46 -5.85
C LEU A 24 10.49 -6.39 -4.76
N ALA A 25 9.44 -5.67 -4.42
CA ALA A 25 9.52 -4.62 -3.41
C ALA A 25 9.79 -5.19 -2.01
N LEU A 26 9.15 -6.31 -1.65
CA LEU A 26 9.35 -7.00 -0.38
C LEU A 26 10.81 -7.44 -0.14
N GLN A 27 11.58 -7.74 -1.19
CA GLN A 27 13.00 -8.14 -1.07
C GLN A 27 13.88 -7.05 -0.44
N TYR A 28 13.49 -5.79 -0.58
CA TYR A 28 14.26 -4.63 -0.10
C TYR A 28 13.65 -3.99 1.15
N MET A 29 12.56 -4.56 1.68
CA MET A 29 12.03 -4.13 2.97
C MET A 29 12.97 -4.52 4.11
N ARG A 30 13.15 -3.61 5.06
CA ARG A 30 13.98 -3.77 6.24
C ARG A 30 13.24 -3.27 7.47
N THR A 31 13.64 -3.79 8.62
CA THR A 31 13.22 -3.30 9.93
C THR A 31 14.45 -2.75 10.65
N ALA A 32 14.38 -1.49 11.04
CA ALA A 32 15.40 -0.84 11.86
C ALA A 32 15.33 -1.34 13.32
N ALA A 33 16.33 -0.99 14.13
CA ALA A 33 16.43 -1.44 15.52
C ALA A 33 15.27 -0.96 16.42
N ASP A 34 14.60 0.12 16.02
CA ASP A 34 13.43 0.71 16.68
C ASP A 34 12.11 0.19 16.10
N GLU A 35 12.14 -0.96 15.42
CA GLU A 35 11.01 -1.62 14.75
C GLU A 35 10.41 -0.82 13.59
N PHE A 36 11.03 0.30 13.20
CA PHE A 36 10.61 1.06 12.04
C PHE A 36 10.91 0.31 10.74
N THR A 37 9.88 0.09 9.93
CA THR A 37 10.02 -0.57 8.63
C THR A 37 10.27 0.46 7.53
N TYR A 38 11.16 0.14 6.59
CA TYR A 38 11.48 1.01 5.47
C TYR A 38 11.94 0.18 4.26
N PHE A 39 11.89 0.79 3.09
CA PHE A 39 12.46 0.24 1.87
C PHE A 39 13.92 0.69 1.72
N ASP A 40 14.83 -0.28 1.61
CA ASP A 40 16.26 -0.06 1.43
C ASP A 40 16.59 0.33 -0.02
N MET A 41 16.55 1.63 -0.29
CA MET A 41 16.84 2.19 -1.61
C MET A 41 18.27 1.88 -2.08
N ALA A 42 19.25 1.89 -1.18
CA ALA A 42 20.64 1.63 -1.54
C ALA A 42 20.83 0.18 -1.98
N ALA A 43 20.28 -0.79 -1.23
CA ALA A 43 20.33 -2.20 -1.62
C ALA A 43 19.60 -2.46 -2.95
N ALA A 44 18.47 -1.80 -3.19
CA ALA A 44 17.75 -1.91 -4.46
C ALA A 44 18.56 -1.36 -5.64
N GLU A 45 19.24 -0.22 -5.46
CA GLU A 45 20.10 0.37 -6.49
C GLU A 45 21.33 -0.50 -6.78
N GLU A 46 22.00 -1.01 -5.75
CA GLU A 46 23.16 -1.91 -5.89
C GLU A 46 22.79 -3.22 -6.59
N ALA A 47 21.58 -3.75 -6.32
CA ALA A 47 21.06 -4.94 -6.99
C ALA A 47 20.57 -4.70 -8.43
N GLY A 48 20.61 -3.44 -8.91
CA GLY A 48 20.14 -3.09 -10.25
C GLY A 48 18.62 -3.15 -10.39
N ALA A 49 17.86 -2.87 -9.32
CA ALA A 49 16.41 -2.89 -9.33
C ALA A 49 15.83 -1.92 -10.38
N SER A 50 14.71 -2.33 -10.98
CA SER A 50 14.03 -1.57 -12.02
C SER A 50 13.62 -0.16 -11.54
N ALA A 51 13.45 0.77 -12.48
CA ALA A 51 12.95 2.11 -12.14
C ALA A 51 11.59 2.04 -11.42
N ALA A 52 10.70 1.14 -11.85
CA ALA A 52 9.41 0.92 -11.19
C ALA A 52 9.56 0.42 -9.75
N THR A 53 10.48 -0.51 -9.49
CA THR A 53 10.74 -1.02 -8.13
C THR A 53 11.28 0.09 -7.21
N ARG A 54 12.16 0.94 -7.72
CA ARG A 54 12.70 2.08 -6.96
C ARG A 54 11.65 3.18 -6.72
N GLU A 55 10.75 3.39 -7.68
CA GLU A 55 9.60 4.29 -7.51
C GLU A 55 8.66 3.78 -6.42
N ILE A 56 8.30 2.49 -6.45
CA ILE A 56 7.52 1.84 -5.39
C ILE A 56 8.23 1.99 -4.04
N GLY A 57 9.55 1.76 -3.99
CA GLY A 57 10.36 1.92 -2.77
C GLY A 57 10.31 3.33 -2.19
N SER A 58 10.39 4.36 -3.05
CA SER A 58 10.23 5.76 -2.63
C SER A 58 8.85 6.03 -2.03
N LEU A 59 7.78 5.50 -2.64
CA LEU A 59 6.42 5.63 -2.12
C LEU A 59 6.23 4.89 -0.80
N ILE A 60 6.82 3.70 -0.64
CA ILE A 60 6.82 2.96 0.63
C ILE A 60 7.49 3.77 1.73
N ASN A 61 8.62 4.41 1.45
CA ASN A 61 9.31 5.23 2.44
C ASN A 61 8.48 6.46 2.85
N GLN A 62 7.76 7.07 1.91
CA GLN A 62 6.81 8.15 2.22
C GLN A 62 5.67 7.65 3.12
N LEU A 63 5.09 6.48 2.80
CA LEU A 63 4.09 5.80 3.64
C LEU A 63 4.62 5.51 5.04
N ALA A 64 5.81 4.89 5.14
CA ALA A 64 6.39 4.51 6.41
C ALA A 64 6.67 5.72 7.32
N VAL A 65 7.26 6.79 6.80
CA VAL A 65 7.51 8.02 7.57
C VAL A 65 6.21 8.62 8.11
N SER A 66 5.16 8.65 7.28
CA SER A 66 3.85 9.18 7.70
C SER A 66 3.25 8.38 8.88
N GLN A 67 3.54 7.09 8.95
CA GLN A 67 3.02 6.20 10.00
C GLN A 67 3.79 6.32 11.33
N ARG A 68 5.08 6.71 11.33
CA ARG A 68 5.85 6.94 12.58
C ARG A 68 5.22 8.00 13.48
N GLY A 69 4.63 9.04 12.90
CA GLY A 69 3.96 10.12 13.65
C GLY A 69 2.72 9.68 14.42
N ALA A 70 2.17 8.49 14.14
CA ALA A 70 1.00 7.95 14.82
C ALA A 70 1.34 7.00 16.00
N GLY A 71 2.60 6.56 16.13
CA GLY A 71 3.00 5.50 17.05
C GLY A 71 3.61 5.94 18.39
N GLU A 72 4.04 7.19 18.55
CA GLU A 72 4.58 7.68 19.82
C GLU A 72 3.49 8.36 20.68
N LYS A 73 3.61 8.22 22.00
CA LYS A 73 2.70 8.69 23.06
C LYS A 73 2.46 10.22 23.10
N GLN A 74 2.07 10.83 21.99
CA GLN A 74 1.55 12.19 21.97
C GLN A 74 0.33 12.29 21.06
N MET A 75 -0.79 12.51 21.75
CA MET A 75 -1.97 13.22 21.26
C MET A 75 -1.59 14.63 20.80
N THR A 76 -0.73 14.76 19.79
CA THR A 76 -0.35 16.04 19.20
C THR A 76 -0.51 15.92 17.69
N THR A 77 -1.74 16.22 17.26
CA THR A 77 -2.13 16.38 15.86
C THR A 77 -1.77 15.15 15.01
N MET A 78 -2.70 14.21 14.83
CA MET A 78 -2.60 13.25 13.72
C MET A 78 -2.32 14.07 12.46
N LEU A 79 -1.08 14.04 11.99
CA LEU A 79 -0.72 14.72 10.76
C LEU A 79 -1.54 14.02 9.68
N SER A 80 -2.57 14.69 9.17
CA SER A 80 -3.34 14.22 8.03
C SER A 80 -2.43 14.33 6.82
N VAL A 81 -1.79 13.22 6.45
CA VAL A 81 -0.85 13.19 5.32
C VAL A 81 -1.56 12.59 4.12
N PRO A 82 -2.04 13.39 3.16
CA PRO A 82 -2.57 12.86 1.91
C PRO A 82 -1.42 12.23 1.11
N ILE A 83 -1.53 10.94 0.83
CA ILE A 83 -0.58 10.20 -0.01
C ILE A 83 -1.20 9.90 -1.37
N TRP A 84 -2.49 9.55 -1.39
CA TRP A 84 -3.23 9.31 -2.62
C TRP A 84 -4.72 9.58 -2.41
N GLY A 85 -5.34 10.29 -3.36
CA GLY A 85 -6.76 10.59 -3.33
C GLY A 85 -7.17 11.36 -2.06
N ASN A 86 -8.36 11.05 -1.56
CA ASN A 86 -8.93 11.65 -0.35
C ASN A 86 -8.83 10.77 0.89
N TRP A 87 -8.38 9.52 0.76
CA TRP A 87 -8.44 8.50 1.81
C TRP A 87 -7.12 7.76 2.06
N CYS A 88 -6.20 7.66 1.10
CA CYS A 88 -4.94 6.97 1.39
C CYS A 88 -3.99 7.89 2.18
N GLY A 89 -3.82 7.60 3.48
CA GLY A 89 -2.76 8.17 4.32
C GLY A 89 -3.13 8.24 5.81
N PRO A 90 -2.15 8.26 6.73
CA PRO A 90 -2.44 8.31 8.16
C PRO A 90 -3.19 9.59 8.54
N GLY A 91 -4.26 9.46 9.31
CA GLY A 91 -5.10 10.59 9.72
C GLY A 91 -5.71 11.37 8.55
N HIS A 92 -5.62 10.84 7.34
CA HIS A 92 -6.25 11.33 6.13
C HIS A 92 -7.54 10.55 5.89
N GLY A 93 -8.48 11.11 5.13
CA GLY A 93 -9.81 10.50 4.99
C GLY A 93 -10.95 11.53 5.09
N GLY A 94 -11.80 11.55 4.07
CA GLY A 94 -13.02 12.33 4.05
C GLY A 94 -13.58 12.53 2.64
N GLY A 95 -14.87 12.84 2.54
CA GLY A 95 -15.51 13.09 1.24
C GLY A 95 -15.67 11.83 0.38
N ASN A 96 -15.76 12.02 -0.93
CA ASN A 96 -15.95 10.91 -1.87
C ASN A 96 -14.60 10.36 -2.31
N ALA A 97 -14.49 9.03 -2.39
CA ALA A 97 -13.35 8.39 -3.04
C ALA A 97 -13.27 8.82 -4.51
N VAL A 98 -12.06 9.11 -4.99
CA VAL A 98 -11.86 9.67 -6.36
C VAL A 98 -11.49 8.62 -7.40
N ASP A 99 -10.99 7.45 -6.97
CA ASP A 99 -10.66 6.32 -7.83
C ASP A 99 -10.75 4.96 -7.09
N VAL A 100 -10.31 3.88 -7.73
CA VAL A 100 -10.46 2.52 -7.20
C VAL A 100 -9.58 2.32 -5.97
N LEU A 101 -8.31 2.76 -6.03
CA LEU A 101 -7.40 2.64 -4.90
C LEU A 101 -7.88 3.47 -3.69
N ASP A 102 -8.32 4.70 -3.95
CA ASP A 102 -8.85 5.59 -2.92
C ASP A 102 -10.08 5.00 -2.23
N SER A 103 -10.96 4.33 -2.98
CA SER A 103 -12.13 3.62 -2.41
C SER A 103 -11.73 2.45 -1.52
N ILE A 104 -10.63 1.78 -1.84
CA ILE A 104 -10.08 0.69 -1.03
C ILE A 104 -9.45 1.25 0.26
N CYS A 105 -8.71 2.35 0.17
CA CYS A 105 -8.20 3.07 1.36
C CYS A 105 -9.33 3.54 2.28
N GLN A 106 -10.42 4.09 1.72
CA GLN A 106 -11.62 4.43 2.49
C GLN A 106 -12.18 3.23 3.27
N THR A 107 -12.25 2.06 2.63
CA THR A 107 -12.73 0.83 3.27
C THR A 107 -11.80 0.38 4.38
N HIS A 108 -10.48 0.51 4.20
CA HIS A 108 -9.48 0.21 5.21
C HIS A 108 -9.60 1.14 6.43
N ASP A 109 -9.78 2.44 6.22
CA ASP A 109 -10.01 3.41 7.29
C ASP A 109 -11.25 3.08 8.12
N TYR A 110 -12.36 2.70 7.47
CA TYR A 110 -13.55 2.24 8.19
C TYR A 110 -13.31 0.93 8.96
N CYS A 111 -12.48 0.03 8.44
CA CYS A 111 -12.09 -1.18 9.16
C CYS A 111 -11.29 -0.84 10.43
N TYR A 112 -10.31 0.06 10.34
CA TYR A 112 -9.55 0.55 11.49
C TYR A 112 -10.43 1.31 12.49
N ALA A 113 -11.39 2.12 12.04
CA ALA A 113 -12.33 2.78 12.94
C ALA A 113 -13.18 1.78 13.74
N ALA A 114 -13.50 0.61 13.16
CA ALA A 114 -14.28 -0.43 13.81
C ALA A 114 -13.47 -1.37 14.70
N ARG A 115 -12.23 -1.70 14.33
CA ARG A 115 -11.40 -2.74 14.96
C ARG A 115 -10.19 -2.21 15.75
N GLY A 116 -9.84 -0.95 15.54
CA GLY A 116 -8.64 -0.33 16.06
C GLY A 116 -7.49 -0.33 15.04
N TYR A 117 -6.55 0.59 15.24
CA TYR A 117 -5.35 0.71 14.43
C TYR A 117 -4.48 -0.55 14.50
N PHE A 118 -3.79 -0.84 13.40
CA PHE A 118 -2.89 -1.99 13.24
C PHE A 118 -3.59 -3.34 13.35
N ALA A 119 -4.91 -3.42 13.13
CA ALA A 119 -5.60 -4.70 13.08
C ALA A 119 -5.13 -5.51 11.86
N CYS A 120 -4.48 -6.65 12.09
CA CYS A 120 -3.99 -7.50 10.99
C CYS A 120 -5.12 -7.93 10.03
N SER A 121 -6.36 -7.99 10.52
CA SER A 121 -7.53 -8.31 9.70
C SER A 121 -7.80 -7.21 8.65
N CYS A 122 -7.60 -5.94 9.00
CA CYS A 122 -7.75 -4.82 8.07
C CYS A 122 -6.56 -4.74 7.09
N ASP A 123 -5.34 -4.93 7.60
CA ASP A 123 -4.11 -4.86 6.78
C ASP A 123 -4.06 -5.96 5.72
N ARG A 124 -4.53 -7.17 6.05
CA ARG A 124 -4.68 -8.23 5.06
C ARG A 124 -5.80 -7.93 4.07
N GLN A 125 -6.90 -7.34 4.54
CA GLN A 125 -8.05 -7.06 3.68
C GLN A 125 -7.72 -6.04 2.60
N ILE A 126 -7.01 -4.95 2.94
CA ILE A 126 -6.63 -3.94 1.94
C ILE A 126 -5.73 -4.53 0.84
N VAL A 127 -4.79 -5.41 1.19
CA VAL A 127 -3.94 -6.13 0.21
C VAL A 127 -4.79 -7.02 -0.71
N LEU A 128 -5.77 -7.74 -0.14
CA LEU A 128 -6.68 -8.59 -0.90
C LEU A 128 -7.58 -7.76 -1.84
N ASP A 129 -8.12 -6.65 -1.37
CA ASP A 129 -9.00 -5.77 -2.14
C ASP A 129 -8.25 -5.12 -3.31
N ILE A 130 -7.01 -4.69 -3.08
CA ILE A 130 -6.12 -4.21 -4.14
C ILE A 130 -5.92 -5.29 -5.19
N ARG A 131 -5.48 -6.49 -4.79
CA ARG A 131 -5.22 -7.61 -5.71
C ARG A 131 -6.46 -7.95 -6.54
N ASN A 132 -7.64 -7.94 -5.91
CA ASN A 132 -8.91 -8.25 -6.56
C ASN A 132 -9.41 -7.15 -7.49
N ASN A 133 -8.88 -5.93 -7.43
CA ASN A 133 -9.35 -4.79 -8.23
C ASN A 133 -8.26 -4.17 -9.12
N ILE A 134 -7.06 -4.75 -9.16
CA ILE A 134 -5.90 -4.22 -9.89
C ILE A 134 -6.17 -3.99 -11.40
N TYR A 135 -7.04 -4.81 -11.99
CA TYR A 135 -7.44 -4.71 -13.39
C TYR A 135 -8.34 -3.49 -13.68
N ARG A 136 -8.89 -2.87 -12.64
CA ARG A 136 -9.75 -1.67 -12.73
C ARG A 136 -9.00 -0.37 -12.51
N MET A 137 -7.75 -0.47 -12.05
CA MET A 137 -6.90 0.67 -11.71
C MET A 137 -6.22 1.25 -12.95
N THR A 138 -5.89 2.54 -12.92
CA THR A 138 -4.95 3.16 -13.86
C THR A 138 -3.51 2.71 -13.56
N SER A 139 -2.56 3.04 -14.44
CA SER A 139 -1.14 2.72 -14.19
C SER A 139 -0.59 3.41 -12.94
N GLY A 140 -0.99 4.66 -12.69
CA GLY A 140 -0.60 5.41 -11.50
C GLY A 140 -1.16 4.78 -10.21
N GLU A 141 -2.45 4.44 -10.22
CA GLU A 141 -3.07 3.71 -9.11
C GLU A 141 -2.34 2.39 -8.83
N ARG A 142 -1.98 1.60 -9.86
CA ARG A 142 -1.27 0.33 -9.66
C ARG A 142 0.09 0.49 -8.97
N VAL A 143 0.86 1.52 -9.31
CA VAL A 143 2.16 1.78 -8.67
C VAL A 143 1.97 2.10 -7.19
N MET A 144 1.02 2.98 -6.87
CA MET A 144 0.71 3.29 -5.47
C MET A 144 0.13 2.08 -4.74
N ALA A 145 -0.73 1.30 -5.39
CA ALA A 145 -1.33 0.09 -4.83
C ALA A 145 -0.27 -0.97 -4.49
N ALA A 146 0.78 -1.10 -5.30
CA ALA A 146 1.94 -1.95 -5.00
C ALA A 146 2.69 -1.45 -3.76
N ALA A 147 2.88 -0.13 -3.62
CA ALA A 147 3.51 0.46 -2.43
C ALA A 147 2.69 0.22 -1.15
N VAL A 148 1.38 0.50 -1.20
CA VAL A 148 0.43 0.25 -0.12
C VAL A 148 0.42 -1.23 0.27
N SER A 149 0.35 -2.13 -0.72
CA SER A 149 0.32 -3.56 -0.47
C SER A 149 1.62 -4.07 0.12
N THR A 150 2.77 -3.56 -0.33
CA THR A 150 4.08 -3.92 0.22
C THR A 150 4.18 -3.49 1.68
N TYR A 151 3.77 -2.25 1.99
CA TYR A 151 3.78 -1.72 3.35
C TYR A 151 2.95 -2.61 4.30
N PHE A 152 1.68 -2.86 3.98
CA PHE A 152 0.78 -3.65 4.84
C PHE A 152 1.07 -5.16 4.84
N THR A 153 1.81 -5.67 3.86
CA THR A 153 2.32 -7.04 3.88
C THR A 153 3.51 -7.19 4.84
N TYR A 154 4.31 -6.14 5.00
CA TYR A 154 5.57 -6.21 5.77
C TYR A 154 5.45 -5.65 7.19
N CYS A 155 4.64 -4.61 7.42
CA CYS A 155 4.57 -3.94 8.71
C CYS A 155 3.97 -4.82 9.82
N LEU A 156 4.39 -4.55 11.06
CA LEU A 156 3.83 -5.23 12.22
C LEU A 156 2.36 -4.84 12.42
N CYS A 157 1.53 -5.82 12.76
CA CYS A 157 0.11 -5.65 13.05
C CYS A 157 -0.28 -6.52 14.24
N ASN A 158 -1.38 -6.17 14.92
CA ASN A 158 -1.98 -6.92 16.01
C ASN A 158 -2.92 -8.02 15.46
N PRO A 159 -2.64 -9.31 15.69
CA PRO A 159 -3.46 -10.42 15.19
C PRO A 159 -4.75 -10.63 16.00
N PHE A 160 -4.92 -9.93 17.13
CA PHE A 160 -6.07 -10.10 18.04
C PHE A 160 -7.09 -8.95 17.97
N ALA A 161 -6.89 -7.99 17.06
CA ALA A 161 -7.80 -6.87 16.79
C ALA A 161 -8.72 -7.13 15.57
#